data_AF-Q9L7M9-F1
#
_entry.id   AF-Q9L7M9-F1
#
_cell.length_a   1.000
_cell.length_b   1.000
_cell.length_c   1.000
_cell.angle_alpha   90.00
_cell.angle_beta   90.00
_cell.angle_gamma   90.00
#
_symmetry.space_group_name_H-M   'P 1'
#
loop_
_entity.id
_entity.type
_entity.pdbx_description
1 polymer ?
#
loop_
_entity_poly.entity_id
_entity_poly.type
_entity_poly.pdbx_seq_one_letter_code
_entity_poly.pdbx_strand_id
1 'polypeptide(L)'
;MSKLLLLILFEGIIFLSCSGKDGIENRIPKVSLIVDGTFDDKSFNESALNGVKKIKEEFEIELVLKESSTNSYLSDLEGLKDAGSNLIWLIGYRFSDVAKAV
;
A
#
# COMPACT_ATOMS: atom_id res chain seq x y z
N MET A 1 34.91 -40.70 -0.18
CA MET A 1 34.90 -39.60 0.80
C MET A 1 34.66 -38.25 0.11
N SER A 2 35.42 -37.86 -0.92
CA SER A 2 35.23 -36.59 -1.65
C SER A 2 33.85 -36.41 -2.30
N LYS A 3 33.29 -37.46 -2.93
CA LYS A 3 31.96 -37.40 -3.56
C LYS A 3 30.80 -37.27 -2.55
N LEU A 4 30.98 -37.84 -1.36
CA LEU A 4 30.00 -37.76 -0.27
C LEU A 4 30.02 -36.35 0.36
N LEU A 5 31.21 -35.75 0.48
CA LEU A 5 31.36 -34.35 0.89
C LEU A 5 30.72 -33.39 -0.11
N LEU A 6 30.84 -33.68 -1.41
CA LEU A 6 30.28 -32.84 -2.48
C LEU A 6 28.73 -32.87 -2.48
N LEU A 7 28.13 -34.02 -2.17
CA LEU A 7 26.67 -34.17 -2.04
C LEU A 7 26.12 -33.41 -0.84
N ILE A 8 26.79 -33.50 0.32
CA ILE A 8 26.42 -32.76 1.53
C ILE A 8 26.54 -31.25 1.31
N LEU A 9 27.56 -30.80 0.56
CA LEU A 9 27.73 -29.39 0.20
C LEU A 9 26.64 -28.89 -0.74
N PHE A 10 26.20 -29.73 -1.69
CA PHE A 10 25.16 -29.37 -2.66
C PHE A 10 23.76 -29.29 -2.02
N GLU A 11 23.44 -30.20 -1.10
CA GLU A 11 22.20 -30.14 -0.32
C GLU A 11 22.17 -28.95 0.65
N GLY A 12 23.31 -28.59 1.26
CA GLY A 12 23.43 -27.42 2.14
C GLY A 12 23.14 -26.08 1.46
N ILE A 13 23.43 -25.94 0.16
CA ILE A 13 23.17 -24.71 -0.62
C ILE A 13 21.65 -24.51 -0.83
N ILE A 14 20.89 -25.59 -0.93
CA ILE A 14 19.43 -25.54 -1.14
C ILE A 14 18.71 -25.02 0.11
N PHE A 15 19.23 -25.31 1.32
CA PHE A 15 18.64 -24.84 2.58
C PHE A 15 18.98 -23.38 2.92
N LEU A 16 20.02 -22.79 2.32
CA LEU A 16 20.43 -21.39 2.57
C LEU A 16 19.69 -20.38 1.66
N SER A 17 19.00 -20.85 0.62
CA SER A 17 18.33 -19.98 -0.35
C SER A 17 17.04 -19.31 0.19
N CYS A 18 16.57 -19.68 1.39
CA CYS A 18 15.45 -19.03 2.08
C CYS A 18 15.90 -18.16 3.27
N SER A 19 17.18 -17.78 3.36
CA SER A 19 17.67 -16.76 4.31
C SER A 19 17.70 -15.35 3.70
N GLY A 20 16.91 -15.12 2.64
CA GLY A 20 16.56 -13.78 2.18
C GLY A 20 15.90 -13.04 3.32
N LYS A 21 16.72 -12.27 4.04
CA LYS A 21 16.36 -11.46 5.19
C LYS A 21 15.65 -10.19 4.73
N ASP A 22 14.67 -10.33 3.85
CA ASP A 22 13.53 -9.42 3.84
C ASP A 22 12.61 -9.97 4.91
N GLY A 23 12.98 -9.70 6.17
CA GLY A 23 12.06 -9.91 7.26
C GLY A 23 10.76 -9.24 6.85
N ILE A 24 9.66 -9.99 6.93
CA ILE A 24 8.36 -9.37 7.09
C ILE A 24 8.49 -8.57 8.38
N GLU A 25 9.04 -7.35 8.31
CA GLU A 25 8.79 -6.38 9.35
C GLU A 25 7.28 -6.30 9.37
N ASN A 26 6.70 -6.64 10.51
CA ASN A 26 5.30 -6.37 10.83
C ASN A 26 5.09 -4.85 10.85
N ARG A 27 5.23 -4.20 9.69
CA ARG A 27 4.91 -2.79 9.51
C ARG A 27 3.40 -2.75 9.37
N ILE A 28 2.77 -2.00 10.26
CA ILE A 28 1.35 -1.66 10.15
C ILE A 28 1.12 -1.06 8.75
N PRO A 29 0.29 -1.66 7.88
CA PRO A 29 0.10 -1.16 6.53
C PRO A 29 -0.50 0.26 6.56
N LYS A 30 0.07 1.16 5.78
CA LYS A 30 -0.42 2.51 5.57
C LYS A 30 -1.35 2.56 4.36
N VAL A 31 -2.63 2.82 4.61
CA VAL A 31 -3.67 2.96 3.60
C VAL A 31 -4.09 4.42 3.50
N SER A 32 -3.99 4.98 2.30
CA SER A 32 -4.42 6.33 2.00
C SER A 32 -5.71 6.31 1.19
N LEU A 33 -6.71 7.09 1.58
CA LEU A 33 -7.93 7.32 0.83
C LEU A 33 -7.92 8.76 0.30
N ILE A 34 -8.01 8.93 -1.02
CA ILE A 34 -8.08 10.25 -1.67
C ILE A 34 -9.39 10.41 -2.43
N VAL A 35 -10.09 11.52 -2.20
CA VAL A 35 -11.36 11.88 -2.84
C VAL A 35 -11.25 13.18 -3.61
N ASP A 36 -12.08 13.33 -4.64
CA ASP A 36 -12.31 14.62 -5.28
C ASP A 36 -13.41 15.38 -4.53
N GLY A 37 -13.10 16.59 -4.07
CA GLY A 37 -13.98 17.36 -3.19
C GLY A 37 -13.85 16.92 -1.73
N THR A 38 -14.96 16.94 -1.00
CA THR A 38 -14.99 16.72 0.46
C THR A 38 -15.53 15.34 0.82
N PHE A 39 -15.15 14.83 1.99
CA PHE A 39 -15.70 13.61 2.55
C PHE A 39 -17.12 13.76 3.10
N ASP A 40 -17.51 14.96 3.60
CA ASP A 40 -18.88 15.25 4.07
C ASP A 40 -19.83 15.61 2.90
N ASP A 41 -19.82 14.78 1.85
CA ASP A 41 -20.72 14.94 0.70
C ASP A 41 -22.07 14.24 0.90
N LYS A 42 -22.23 13.53 2.02
CA LYS A 42 -23.42 12.71 2.37
C LYS A 42 -23.81 11.72 1.28
N SER A 43 -22.83 11.29 0.48
CA SER A 43 -23.04 10.49 -0.71
C SER A 43 -21.80 9.62 -0.97
N PHE A 44 -21.20 9.74 -2.15
CA PHE A 44 -20.20 8.82 -2.65
C PHE A 44 -18.90 8.87 -1.84
N ASN A 45 -18.38 10.06 -1.55
CA ASN A 45 -17.13 10.21 -0.79
C ASN A 45 -17.31 9.80 0.68
N GLU A 46 -18.44 10.14 1.30
CA GLU A 46 -18.76 9.73 2.66
C GLU A 46 -18.87 8.20 2.76
N SER A 47 -19.45 7.55 1.74
CA SER A 47 -19.54 6.08 1.71
C SER A 47 -18.15 5.41 1.69
N ALA A 48 -17.19 5.98 0.96
CA ALA A 48 -15.81 5.51 0.94
C ALA A 48 -15.11 5.74 2.29
N LEU A 49 -15.32 6.89 2.91
CA LEU A 49 -14.80 7.19 4.26
C LEU A 49 -15.31 6.20 5.30
N ASN A 50 -16.62 5.90 5.28
CA ASN A 50 -17.22 4.94 6.19
C ASN A 50 -16.65 3.53 5.99
N GLY A 51 -16.44 3.12 4.73
CA GLY A 51 -15.79 1.86 4.41
C GLY A 51 -14.38 1.76 4.97
N VAL A 52 -13.53 2.77 4.77
CA VAL A 52 -12.14 2.71 5.24
C VAL A 52 -12.02 2.85 6.77
N LYS A 53 -12.94 3.57 7.43
CA LYS A 53 -13.03 3.60 8.90
C LYS A 53 -13.32 2.21 9.47
N LYS A 54 -14.26 1.49 8.85
CA LYS A 54 -14.55 0.10 9.23
C LYS A 54 -13.33 -0.81 9.04
N ILE A 55 -12.57 -0.64 7.94
CA ILE A 55 -11.31 -1.38 7.75
C ILE A 55 -10.31 -1.06 8.86
N LYS A 56 -10.18 0.21 9.27
CA LYS A 56 -9.30 0.60 10.38
C LYS A 56 -9.73 -0.01 11.72
N GLU A 57 -11.02 -0.21 11.95
CA GLU A 57 -11.53 -0.85 13.16
C GLU A 57 -11.30 -2.37 13.16
N GLU A 58 -11.41 -3.00 11.98
CA GLU A 58 -11.28 -4.46 11.82
C GLU A 58 -9.83 -4.93 11.63
N PHE A 59 -8.95 -4.07 11.10
CA PHE A 59 -7.58 -4.38 10.75
C PHE A 59 -6.62 -3.34 11.35
N GLU A 60 -5.44 -3.79 11.77
CA GLU A 60 -4.38 -2.90 12.24
C GLU A 60 -3.74 -2.18 11.04
N ILE A 61 -4.26 -1.02 10.68
CA ILE A 61 -3.74 -0.15 9.60
C ILE A 61 -3.53 1.30 10.06
N GLU A 62 -2.55 1.96 9.47
CA GLU A 62 -2.42 3.42 9.51
C GLU A 62 -3.30 4.00 8.39
N LEU A 63 -4.24 4.88 8.75
CA LEU A 63 -5.17 5.49 7.79
C LEU A 63 -4.81 6.96 7.56
N VAL A 64 -4.62 7.33 6.30
CA VAL A 64 -4.45 8.71 5.83
C VAL A 64 -5.65 9.10 4.97
N LEU A 65 -6.20 10.28 5.20
CA LEU A 65 -7.36 10.81 4.47
C LEU A 65 -6.94 12.07 3.71
N LYS A 66 -7.35 12.17 2.46
CA LYS A 66 -6.99 13.30 1.59
C LYS A 66 -8.17 13.75 0.75
N GLU A 67 -8.62 14.97 1.03
CA GLU A 67 -9.49 15.72 0.12
C GLU A 67 -8.62 16.42 -0.91
N SER A 68 -8.99 16.32 -2.19
CA SER A 68 -8.23 16.86 -3.30
C SER A 68 -9.12 17.62 -4.27
N SER A 69 -8.49 18.38 -5.15
CA SER A 69 -9.14 19.10 -6.24
C SER A 69 -8.41 18.88 -7.56
N THR A 70 -9.05 19.24 -8.68
CA THR A 70 -8.51 19.07 -10.05
C THR A 70 -7.07 19.56 -10.21
N ASN A 71 -6.72 20.66 -9.55
CA ASN A 71 -5.40 21.28 -9.68
C ASN A 71 -4.33 20.63 -8.80
N SER A 72 -4.74 19.73 -7.90
CA SER A 72 -3.88 19.15 -6.85
C SER A 72 -3.75 17.62 -6.96
N TYR A 73 -4.54 16.95 -7.81
CA TYR A 73 -4.57 15.48 -7.88
C TYR A 73 -3.17 14.84 -8.00
N LEU A 74 -2.33 15.34 -8.91
CA LEU A 74 -1.00 14.77 -9.13
C LEU A 74 -0.09 14.98 -7.92
N SER A 75 0.03 16.23 -7.44
CA SER A 75 0.87 16.56 -6.30
C SER A 75 0.41 15.86 -5.01
N ASP A 76 -0.90 15.69 -4.84
CA ASP A 76 -1.46 15.01 -3.69
C ASP A 76 -1.20 13.50 -3.76
N LEU A 77 -1.37 12.89 -4.94
CA LEU A 77 -1.04 11.48 -5.16
C LEU A 77 0.46 11.20 -4.96
N GLU A 78 1.33 12.06 -5.50
CA GLU A 78 2.79 11.99 -5.28
C GLU A 78 3.13 12.14 -3.80
N GLY A 79 2.52 13.10 -3.10
CA GLY A 79 2.73 13.28 -1.66
C GLY A 79 2.32 12.06 -0.84
N LEU A 80 1.22 11.38 -1.20
CA LEU A 80 0.80 10.14 -0.53
C LEU A 80 1.76 8.97 -0.82
N LYS A 81 2.30 8.88 -2.03
CA LYS A 81 3.33 7.90 -2.41
C LYS A 81 4.62 8.14 -1.62
N ASP A 82 5.10 9.37 -1.62
CA ASP A 82 6.34 9.76 -0.95
C ASP A 82 6.23 9.63 0.59
N ALA A 83 5.02 9.75 1.14
CA ALA A 83 4.71 9.48 2.54
C ALA A 83 4.68 7.97 2.90
N GLY A 84 4.99 7.08 1.94
CA GLY A 84 5.14 5.65 2.17
C GLY A 84 3.82 4.89 2.27
N SER A 85 2.76 5.34 1.59
CA SER A 85 1.50 4.60 1.53
C SER A 85 1.72 3.23 0.87
N ASN A 86 1.26 2.16 1.51
CA ASN A 86 1.27 0.81 0.93
C ASN A 86 0.14 0.62 -0.07
N LEU A 87 -1.00 1.28 0.17
CA LEU A 87 -2.14 1.34 -0.74
C LEU A 87 -2.64 2.78 -0.80
N ILE A 88 -2.89 3.29 -2.00
CA ILE A 88 -3.59 4.55 -2.21
C ILE A 88 -4.86 4.23 -2.98
N TRP A 89 -6.01 4.52 -2.39
CA TRP A 89 -7.31 4.31 -3.01
C TRP A 89 -7.86 5.64 -3.53
N LEU A 90 -7.88 5.76 -4.86
CA LEU A 90 -8.36 6.94 -5.57
C LEU A 90 -9.85 6.80 -5.85
N ILE A 91 -10.66 7.65 -5.22
CA ILE A 91 -12.12 7.55 -5.26
C ILE A 91 -12.69 8.47 -6.33
N GLY A 92 -13.21 7.87 -7.38
CA GLY A 92 -13.89 8.56 -8.48
C GLY A 92 -13.07 8.61 -9.77
N TYR A 93 -13.78 8.62 -10.91
CA TYR A 93 -13.18 8.54 -12.24
C TYR A 93 -12.25 9.72 -12.58
N ARG A 94 -12.37 10.86 -11.89
CA ARG A 94 -11.59 12.07 -12.16
C ARG A 94 -10.10 11.88 -11.91
N PHE A 95 -9.73 10.87 -11.11
CA PHE A 95 -8.35 10.47 -10.90
C PHE A 95 -7.77 9.58 -12.01
N SER A 96 -8.54 9.18 -13.03
CA SER A 96 -8.13 8.17 -14.01
C SER A 96 -6.85 8.53 -14.78
N ASP A 97 -6.62 9.80 -15.06
CA ASP A 97 -5.43 10.22 -15.81
C ASP A 97 -4.19 10.28 -14.91
N VAL A 98 -4.31 10.78 -13.68
CA VAL A 98 -3.19 10.76 -12.73
C VAL A 98 -2.85 9.35 -12.27
N ALA A 99 -3.82 8.44 -12.19
CA ALA A 99 -3.59 7.04 -11.85
C ALA A 99 -2.71 6.28 -12.85
N LYS A 100 -2.60 6.77 -14.10
CA LYS A 100 -1.70 6.20 -15.13
C LYS A 100 -0.29 6.79 -15.07
N ALA A 101 -0.12 7.92 -14.40
CA ALA A 101 1.12 8.68 -14.38
C ALA A 101 2.09 8.25 -13.26
N VAL A 102 1.61 7.43 -12.33
CA VAL A 102 2.32 7.01 -11.11
C VAL A 102 2.39 5.49 -11.05
#